data_AF-A0A8E6B323-F1
#
_entry.id   AF-A0A8E6B323-F1
#
_cell.length_a   1.000
_cell.length_b   1.000
_cell.length_c   1.000
_cell.angle_alpha   90.00
_cell.angle_beta   90.00
_cell.angle_gamma   90.00
#
_symmetry.space_group_name_H-M   'P 1'
#
loop_
_entity.id
_entity.type
_entity.pdbx_description
1 polymer ?
#
loop_
_entity_poly.entity_id
_entity_poly.type
_entity_poly.pdbx_seq_one_letter_code
_entity_poly.pdbx_strand_id
1 'polypeptide(L)'
;MPHLRFDWHEHLKEVEREYRAAQFAVDRLLNEVAKNPSILVESESVRSSLRTAYENLEGTYLVRLFAAFEAGLRSFDRARHNDSTRREDAAVLIDSIGGRRGQGISASIRANAQAVRRVRNRWAHEDDSSAENMSIKEAAARLQNFLSWLPESWVSFEK
;
A
#
# COMPACT_ATOMS: atom_id res chain seq x y z
N MET A 1 -15.91 -1.90 -8.93
CA MET A 1 -14.51 -1.52 -8.63
C MET A 1 -14.27 -0.16 -9.26
N PRO A 2 -13.54 0.78 -8.63
CA PRO A 2 -13.30 2.09 -9.24
C PRO A 2 -12.62 1.95 -10.60
N HIS A 3 -13.07 2.72 -11.59
CA HIS A 3 -12.52 2.69 -12.96
C HIS A 3 -11.80 4.00 -13.33
N LEU A 4 -11.80 4.97 -12.42
CA LEU A 4 -11.11 6.23 -12.56
C LEU A 4 -9.79 6.15 -11.79
N ARG A 5 -8.71 6.59 -12.42
CA ARG A 5 -7.38 6.70 -11.79
C ARG A 5 -7.43 7.59 -10.55
N PHE A 6 -8.24 8.64 -10.59
CA PHE A 6 -8.43 9.55 -9.45
C PHE A 6 -8.89 8.81 -8.19
N ASP A 7 -9.87 7.91 -8.31
CA ASP A 7 -10.39 7.14 -7.18
C ASP A 7 -9.29 6.28 -6.54
N TRP A 8 -8.42 5.67 -7.36
CA TRP A 8 -7.29 4.90 -6.87
C TRP A 8 -6.22 5.77 -6.21
N HIS A 9 -5.96 6.97 -6.73
CA HIS A 9 -5.09 7.94 -6.07
C HIS A 9 -5.64 8.33 -4.70
N GLU A 10 -6.95 8.63 -4.59
CA GLU A 10 -7.57 8.96 -3.32
C GLU A 10 -7.56 7.79 -2.35
N HIS A 11 -7.81 6.57 -2.83
CA HIS A 11 -7.78 5.38 -1.98
C HIS A 11 -6.39 5.14 -1.37
N LEU A 12 -5.30 5.36 -2.12
CA LEU A 12 -3.95 5.32 -1.54
C LEU A 12 -3.72 6.42 -0.50
N LYS A 13 -4.25 7.64 -0.71
CA LYS A 13 -4.17 8.71 0.28
C LYS A 13 -4.99 8.41 1.53
N GLU A 14 -6.15 7.77 1.39
CA GLU A 14 -6.96 7.33 2.52
C GLU A 14 -6.17 6.40 3.43
N VAL A 15 -5.52 5.38 2.86
CA VAL A 15 -4.68 4.45 3.64
C VAL A 15 -3.54 5.19 4.36
N GLU A 16 -2.87 6.14 3.70
CA GLU A 16 -1.83 6.96 4.32
C GLU A 16 -2.38 7.86 5.45
N ARG A 17 -3.56 8.47 5.26
CA ARG A 17 -4.21 9.30 6.28
C ARG A 17 -4.64 8.47 7.49
N GLU A 18 -5.20 7.29 7.25
CA GLU A 18 -5.58 6.34 8.30
C GLU A 18 -4.36 5.90 9.12
N TYR A 19 -3.24 5.58 8.47
CA TYR A 19 -1.99 5.30 9.17
C TYR A 19 -1.58 6.45 10.11
N ARG A 20 -1.59 7.70 9.62
CA ARG A 20 -1.20 8.85 10.43
C ARG A 20 -2.12 9.05 11.64
N ALA A 21 -3.43 8.84 11.46
CA ALA A 21 -4.38 8.90 12.55
C ALA A 21 -4.14 7.78 13.58
N ALA A 22 -3.90 6.56 13.11
CA ALA A 22 -3.58 5.42 13.97
C ALA A 22 -2.27 5.61 14.74
N GLN A 23 -1.22 6.10 14.07
CA GLN A 23 0.07 6.40 14.67
C GLN A 23 -0.09 7.44 15.78
N PHE A 24 -0.76 8.55 15.49
CA PHE A 24 -1.04 9.58 16.48
C PHE A 24 -1.78 9.03 17.71
N ALA A 25 -2.80 8.19 17.49
CA ALA A 25 -3.57 7.60 18.59
C ALA A 25 -2.73 6.64 19.45
N VAL A 26 -1.93 5.78 18.82
CA VAL A 26 -1.08 4.81 19.52
C VAL A 26 0.07 5.52 20.27
N ASP A 27 0.71 6.51 19.63
CA ASP A 27 1.74 7.35 20.26
C ASP A 27 1.19 8.05 21.50
N ARG A 28 0.00 8.64 21.39
CA ARG A 28 -0.66 9.30 22.51
C ARG A 28 -0.91 8.30 23.65
N LEU A 29 -1.48 7.14 23.34
CA LEU A 29 -1.78 6.12 24.34
C LEU A 29 -0.51 5.60 25.02
N LEU A 30 0.57 5.35 24.27
CA LEU A 30 1.87 4.96 24.82
C LEU A 30 2.40 5.99 25.81
N ASN A 31 2.33 7.27 25.46
CA ASN A 31 2.77 8.36 26.34
C ASN A 31 1.91 8.49 27.60
N GLU A 32 0.60 8.27 27.49
CA GLU A 32 -0.32 8.30 28.64
C GLU A 32 -0.06 7.10 29.57
N VAL A 33 0.12 5.90 29.03
CA VAL A 33 0.46 4.68 29.79
C VAL A 33 1.82 4.80 30.48
N ALA A 34 2.81 5.41 29.83
CA ALA A 34 4.12 5.65 30.44
C ALA A 34 4.04 6.59 31.65
N LYS A 35 3.15 7.59 31.62
CA LYS A 35 2.93 8.53 32.72
C LYS A 35 2.05 7.96 33.83
N ASN A 36 1.06 7.16 33.45
CA ASN A 36 0.13 6.53 34.36
C ASN A 36 -0.20 5.11 33.89
N PRO A 37 0.56 4.10 34.36
CA PRO A 37 0.32 2.70 34.01
C PRO A 37 -1.08 2.22 34.42
N SER A 38 -1.74 2.92 35.35
CA SER A 38 -3.07 2.55 35.82
C SER A 38 -4.19 2.73 34.78
N ILE A 39 -3.93 3.43 33.67
CA ILE A 39 -4.89 3.65 32.58
C ILE A 39 -5.31 2.33 31.90
N LEU A 40 -4.44 1.32 31.91
CA LEU A 40 -4.71 0.00 31.32
C LEU A 40 -4.81 -1.10 32.38
N VAL A 41 -5.31 -0.80 33.59
CA VAL A 41 -5.36 -1.76 34.73
C VAL A 41 -6.17 -3.01 34.41
N GLU A 42 -7.22 -2.88 33.62
CA GLU A 42 -8.13 -4.00 33.34
C GLU A 42 -7.65 -4.91 32.21
N SER A 43 -6.46 -4.70 31.63
CA SER A 43 -5.98 -5.49 30.51
C SER A 43 -4.45 -5.56 30.42
N GLU A 44 -3.84 -6.40 31.28
CA GLU A 44 -2.40 -6.70 31.24
C GLU A 44 -1.95 -7.17 29.84
N SER A 45 -2.79 -7.94 29.14
CA SER A 45 -2.57 -8.39 27.76
C SER A 45 -2.55 -7.25 26.74
N VAL A 46 -3.35 -6.20 26.94
CA VAL A 46 -3.35 -5.00 26.09
C VAL A 46 -2.09 -4.18 26.34
N ARG A 47 -1.68 -4.04 27.60
CA ARG A 47 -0.45 -3.33 27.95
C ARG A 47 0.78 -4.01 27.33
N SER A 48 0.88 -5.34 27.41
CA SER A 48 1.99 -6.09 26.82
C SER A 48 1.99 -6.04 25.29
N SER A 49 0.81 -6.02 24.67
CA SER A 49 0.68 -6.00 23.20
C SER A 49 0.78 -4.60 22.59
N LEU A 50 0.56 -3.52 23.36
CA LEU A 50 0.54 -2.15 22.85
C LEU A 50 1.86 -1.76 22.17
N ARG A 51 2.99 -2.14 22.76
CA ARG A 51 4.31 -1.87 22.18
C ARG A 51 4.51 -2.62 20.87
N THR A 52 4.16 -3.91 20.84
CA THR A 52 4.21 -4.73 19.63
C THR A 52 3.28 -4.19 18.54
N ALA A 53 2.10 -3.70 18.90
CA ALA A 53 1.16 -3.09 17.96
C ALA A 53 1.73 -1.80 17.35
N TYR A 54 2.40 -0.97 18.17
CA TYR A 54 3.10 0.22 17.69
C TYR A 54 4.25 -0.12 16.72
N GLU A 55 5.10 -1.08 17.10
CA GLU A 55 6.25 -1.51 16.29
C GLU A 55 5.82 -2.12 14.94
N ASN A 56 4.66 -2.80 14.90
CA ASN A 56 4.11 -3.40 13.68
C ASN A 56 3.15 -2.50 12.89
N LEU A 57 2.85 -1.29 13.39
CA LEU A 57 1.81 -0.45 12.81
C LEU A 57 2.14 -0.04 11.37
N GLU A 58 3.36 0.44 11.14
CA GLU A 58 3.78 0.88 9.81
C GLU A 58 3.84 -0.28 8.82
N GLY A 59 4.35 -1.44 9.23
CA GLY A 59 4.34 -2.67 8.43
C GLY A 59 2.94 -3.07 8.00
N THR A 60 1.98 -3.06 8.93
CA THR A 60 0.57 -3.36 8.67
C THR A 60 -0.02 -2.44 7.60
N TYR A 61 0.21 -1.14 7.72
CA TYR A 61 -0.31 -0.18 6.75
C TYR A 61 0.46 -0.20 5.41
N LEU A 62 1.74 -0.58 5.37
CA LEU A 62 2.47 -0.85 4.13
C LEU A 62 1.85 -2.01 3.36
N VAL A 63 1.48 -3.11 4.04
CA VAL A 63 0.77 -4.23 3.41
C VAL A 63 -0.57 -3.76 2.83
N ARG A 64 -1.36 -3.01 3.61
CA ARG A 64 -2.65 -2.49 3.16
C ARG A 64 -2.53 -1.51 1.99
N LEU A 65 -1.54 -0.62 2.02
CA LEU A 65 -1.27 0.35 0.96
C LEU A 65 -0.92 -0.35 -0.36
N PHE A 66 -0.05 -1.36 -0.30
CA PHE A 66 0.29 -2.12 -1.49
C PHE A 66 -0.89 -2.94 -2.01
N ALA A 67 -1.71 -3.53 -1.12
CA ALA A 67 -2.91 -4.26 -1.52
C ALA A 67 -3.91 -3.36 -2.27
N ALA A 68 -4.11 -2.12 -1.82
CA ALA A 68 -4.92 -1.12 -2.51
C ALA A 68 -4.37 -0.79 -3.91
N PHE A 69 -3.06 -0.60 -4.03
CA PHE A 69 -2.40 -0.39 -5.32
C PHE A 69 -2.55 -1.59 -6.26
N GLU A 70 -2.33 -2.81 -5.77
CA GLU A 70 -2.46 -4.06 -6.52
C GLU A 70 -3.89 -4.26 -7.02
N ALA A 71 -4.90 -3.92 -6.20
CA ALA A 71 -6.30 -3.94 -6.62
C ALA A 71 -6.55 -2.97 -7.79
N GLY A 72 -5.93 -1.78 -7.78
CA GLY A 72 -5.98 -0.83 -8.89
C GLY A 72 -5.32 -1.37 -10.17
N LEU A 73 -4.14 -1.98 -10.06
CA LEU A 73 -3.47 -2.61 -11.21
C LEU A 73 -4.31 -3.74 -11.81
N ARG A 74 -4.89 -4.60 -10.96
CA ARG A 74 -5.77 -5.69 -11.41
C ARG A 74 -7.03 -5.15 -12.07
N SER A 75 -7.62 -4.08 -11.53
CA SER A 75 -8.77 -3.42 -12.16
C SER A 75 -8.44 -2.93 -13.57
N PHE A 76 -7.28 -2.27 -13.72
CA PHE A 76 -6.80 -1.82 -15.02
C PHE A 76 -6.50 -2.97 -15.99
N ASP A 77 -5.78 -4.00 -15.53
CA ASP A 77 -5.38 -5.15 -16.35
C ASP A 77 -6.58 -5.93 -16.91
N ARG A 78 -7.59 -6.17 -16.06
CA ARG A 78 -8.84 -6.82 -16.48
C ARG A 78 -9.58 -6.01 -17.53
N ALA A 79 -9.65 -4.69 -17.36
CA ALA A 79 -10.29 -3.80 -18.32
C ALA A 79 -9.53 -3.76 -19.66
N ARG A 80 -8.19 -3.72 -19.61
CA ARG A 80 -7.34 -3.71 -20.82
C ARG A 80 -7.53 -4.97 -21.67
N HIS A 81 -7.74 -6.12 -21.03
CA HIS A 81 -7.89 -7.41 -21.71
C HIS A 81 -9.35 -7.84 -21.92
N ASN A 82 -10.32 -7.03 -21.48
CA ASN A 82 -11.73 -7.38 -21.47
C ASN A 82 -12.02 -8.75 -20.81
N ASP A 83 -11.30 -9.06 -19.73
CA ASP A 83 -11.42 -10.32 -19.01
C ASP A 83 -11.46 -10.04 -17.50
N SER A 84 -12.66 -10.15 -16.92
CA SER A 84 -12.89 -9.95 -15.48
C SER A 84 -12.27 -11.04 -14.60
N THR A 85 -11.94 -12.19 -15.17
CA THR A 85 -11.41 -13.35 -14.46
C THR A 85 -9.89 -13.37 -14.42
N ARG A 86 -9.23 -12.52 -15.21
CA ARG A 86 -7.78 -12.42 -15.27
C ARG A 86 -7.15 -12.22 -13.89
N ARG A 87 -6.15 -13.06 -13.59
CA ARG A 87 -5.38 -13.11 -12.35
C ARG A 87 -3.91 -13.21 -12.70
N GLU A 88 -3.26 -12.07 -12.71
CA GLU A 88 -1.83 -11.96 -12.92
C GLU A 88 -1.15 -11.61 -11.58
N ASP A 89 0.08 -12.07 -11.39
CA ASP A 89 0.88 -11.73 -10.21
C ASP A 89 1.24 -10.24 -10.21
N ALA A 90 1.32 -9.63 -9.01
CA ALA A 90 1.63 -8.21 -8.88
C ALA A 90 2.98 -7.83 -9.50
N ALA A 91 4.01 -8.69 -9.42
CA ALA A 91 5.29 -8.45 -10.04
C ALA A 91 5.16 -8.37 -11.57
N VAL A 92 4.42 -9.31 -12.16
CA VAL A 92 4.18 -9.34 -13.61
C VAL A 92 3.33 -8.16 -14.04
N LEU A 93 2.32 -7.76 -13.25
CA LEU A 93 1.51 -6.57 -13.53
C LEU A 93 2.37 -5.30 -13.57
N ILE A 94 3.24 -5.09 -12.58
CA ILE A 94 4.12 -3.91 -12.53
C ILE A 94 5.05 -3.85 -13.76
N ASP A 95 5.54 -5.01 -14.22
CA ASP A 95 6.48 -5.09 -15.34
C ASP A 95 5.80 -5.06 -16.72
N SER A 96 4.55 -5.53 -16.82
CA SER A 96 3.83 -5.64 -18.09
C SER A 96 2.93 -4.44 -18.40
N ILE A 97 2.45 -3.71 -17.38
CA ILE A 97 1.55 -2.58 -17.57
C ILE A 97 2.28 -1.44 -18.30
N GLY A 98 1.75 -1.09 -19.48
CA GLY A 98 2.11 0.11 -20.23
C GLY A 98 1.43 1.35 -19.64
N GLY A 99 2.10 2.50 -19.79
CA GLY A 99 1.59 3.80 -19.39
C GLY A 99 0.71 4.46 -20.47
N ARG A 100 0.45 5.76 -20.30
CA ARG A 100 -0.42 6.57 -21.16
C ARG A 100 -0.05 6.45 -22.64
N ARG A 101 -1.07 6.43 -23.52
CA ARG A 101 -0.94 6.45 -24.98
C ARG A 101 -0.10 5.28 -25.56
N GLY A 102 -0.04 4.16 -24.86
CA GLY A 102 0.72 2.98 -25.29
C GLY A 102 2.24 3.10 -25.06
N GLN A 103 2.71 4.16 -24.40
CA GLN A 103 4.12 4.27 -24.00
C GLN A 103 4.39 3.42 -22.76
N GLY A 104 5.56 2.76 -22.69
CA GLY A 104 5.95 2.02 -21.49
C GLY A 104 6.13 2.94 -20.27
N ILE A 105 5.77 2.45 -19.09
CA ILE A 105 6.17 3.10 -17.83
C ILE A 105 7.69 2.93 -17.69
N SER A 106 8.41 4.01 -17.37
CA SER A 106 9.87 3.96 -17.27
C SER A 106 10.35 2.90 -16.27
N ALA A 107 11.52 2.32 -16.55
CA ALA A 107 12.10 1.26 -15.73
C ALA A 107 12.32 1.69 -14.27
N SER A 108 12.70 2.95 -14.03
CA SER A 108 12.89 3.49 -12.67
C SER A 108 11.58 3.54 -11.87
N ILE A 109 10.46 3.87 -12.51
CA ILE A 109 9.15 3.93 -11.86
C ILE A 109 8.65 2.51 -11.54
N ARG A 110 8.86 1.56 -12.46
CA ARG A 110 8.58 0.14 -12.21
C ARG A 110 9.44 -0.41 -11.07
N ALA A 111 10.75 -0.13 -11.10
CA ALA A 111 11.67 -0.54 -10.04
C ALA A 111 11.26 0.02 -8.66
N ASN A 112 10.76 1.26 -8.61
CA ASN A 112 10.23 1.85 -7.38
C ASN A 112 9.00 1.11 -6.87
N ALA A 113 8.04 0.75 -7.72
CA ALA A 113 6.88 -0.05 -7.33
C ALA A 113 7.27 -1.48 -6.89
N GLN A 114 8.22 -2.11 -7.60
CA GLN A 114 8.79 -3.40 -7.20
C GLN A 114 9.48 -3.33 -5.83
N ALA A 115 10.14 -2.20 -5.50
CA ALA A 115 10.74 -2.01 -4.19
C ALA A 115 9.68 -2.00 -3.08
N VAL A 116 8.55 -1.30 -3.29
CA VAL A 116 7.44 -1.35 -2.32
C VAL A 116 6.89 -2.78 -2.18
N ARG A 117 6.76 -3.52 -3.29
CA ARG A 117 6.32 -4.93 -3.27
C ARG A 117 7.25 -5.79 -2.41
N ARG A 118 8.57 -5.62 -2.53
CA ARG A 118 9.56 -6.34 -1.71
C ARG A 118 9.42 -6.01 -0.22
N VAL A 119 9.25 -4.73 0.12
CA VAL A 119 9.02 -4.30 1.51
C VAL A 119 7.72 -4.91 2.06
N ARG A 120 6.64 -4.94 1.27
CA ARG A 120 5.39 -5.63 1.64
C ARG A 120 5.61 -7.11 1.87
N ASN A 121 6.35 -7.79 1.00
CA ASN A 121 6.61 -9.22 1.12
C ASN A 121 7.39 -9.54 2.41
N ARG A 122 8.41 -8.74 2.74
CA ARG A 122 9.14 -8.84 4.01
C ARG A 122 8.20 -8.76 5.21
N TRP A 123 7.34 -7.75 5.26
CA TRP A 123 6.38 -7.57 6.36
C TRP A 123 5.29 -8.66 6.41
N ALA A 124 4.90 -9.22 5.26
CA ALA A 124 3.85 -10.23 5.19
C ALA A 124 4.35 -11.67 5.46
N HIS A 125 5.64 -11.94 5.28
CA HIS A 125 6.21 -13.29 5.32
C HIS A 125 7.33 -13.48 6.35
N GLU A 126 7.57 -12.50 7.24
CA GLU A 126 8.70 -12.52 8.21
C GLU A 126 10.05 -12.84 7.55
N ASP A 127 10.20 -12.47 6.27
CA ASP A 127 11.31 -12.89 5.43
C ASP A 127 12.49 -11.94 5.62
N ASP A 128 13.63 -12.45 6.11
CA ASP A 128 14.88 -11.72 6.41
C ASP A 128 15.59 -11.14 5.17
N SER A 129 14.91 -11.17 4.02
CA SER A 129 15.38 -10.57 2.78
C SER A 129 15.76 -9.09 2.95
N SER A 130 16.85 -8.69 2.29
CA SER A 130 17.51 -7.37 2.33
C SER A 130 16.70 -6.20 1.74
N ALA A 131 15.37 -6.26 1.80
CA ALA A 131 14.53 -5.14 1.39
C ALA A 131 14.92 -3.90 2.21
N GLU A 132 15.16 -2.80 1.50
CA GLU A 132 15.46 -1.51 2.10
C GLU A 132 14.36 -1.11 3.10
N ASN A 133 14.75 -0.44 4.18
CA ASN A 133 13.76 0.19 5.05
C ASN A 133 13.09 1.34 4.29
N MET A 134 11.77 1.31 4.24
CA MET A 134 10.96 2.28 3.51
C MET A 134 9.79 2.72 4.38
N SER A 135 9.66 4.03 4.55
CA SER A 135 8.50 4.59 5.25
C SER A 135 7.23 4.47 4.42
N ILE A 136 6.07 4.45 5.07
CA ILE A 136 4.77 4.44 4.37
C ILE A 136 4.59 5.68 3.48
N LYS A 137 5.10 6.85 3.90
CA LYS A 137 5.06 8.08 3.10
C LYS A 137 5.82 7.92 1.78
N GLU A 138 7.01 7.30 1.86
CA GLU A 138 7.82 7.02 0.68
C GLU A 138 7.17 5.97 -0.22
N ALA A 139 6.66 4.89 0.36
CA ALA A 139 5.91 3.87 -0.38
C ALA A 139 4.72 4.49 -1.11
N ALA A 140 3.92 5.32 -0.43
CA ALA A 140 2.79 6.03 -1.00
C ALA A 140 3.23 6.91 -2.17
N ALA A 141 4.27 7.74 -2.00
CA ALA A 141 4.78 8.58 -3.09
C ALA A 141 5.21 7.76 -4.32
N ARG A 142 5.92 6.64 -4.13
CA ARG A 142 6.35 5.76 -5.22
C ARG A 142 5.17 5.13 -5.96
N LEU A 143 4.17 4.63 -5.25
CA LEU A 143 2.97 4.00 -5.83
C LEU A 143 2.04 5.03 -6.50
N GLN A 144 1.87 6.21 -5.89
CA GLN A 144 1.14 7.33 -6.47
C GLN A 144 1.80 7.78 -7.79
N ASN A 145 3.13 7.87 -7.82
CA ASN A 145 3.85 8.18 -9.05
C ASN A 145 3.55 7.13 -10.13
N PHE A 146 3.62 5.83 -9.81
CA PHE A 146 3.27 4.77 -10.77
C PHE A 146 1.84 4.94 -11.31
N LEU A 147 0.85 5.11 -10.44
CA LEU A 147 -0.55 5.29 -10.85
C LEU A 147 -0.73 6.47 -11.80
N SER A 148 0.04 7.55 -11.62
CA SER A 148 -0.05 8.73 -12.49
C SER A 148 0.21 8.42 -13.97
N TRP A 149 0.94 7.33 -14.28
CA TRP A 149 1.21 6.88 -15.64
C TRP A 149 0.09 6.05 -16.26
N LEU A 150 -0.91 5.63 -15.50
CA LEU A 150 -2.08 4.96 -16.06
C LEU A 150 -2.98 5.97 -16.80
N PRO A 151 -3.85 5.51 -17.72
CA PRO A 151 -4.93 6.32 -18.28
C PRO A 151 -5.83 6.91 -17.18
N GLU A 152 -6.54 7.99 -17.49
CA GLU A 152 -7.42 8.65 -16.53
C GLU A 152 -8.63 7.78 -16.14
N SER A 153 -9.13 6.99 -17.08
CA SER A 153 -10.15 5.97 -16.85
C SER A 153 -9.88 4.76 -17.75
N TRP A 154 -10.45 3.62 -17.40
CA TRP A 154 -10.36 2.38 -18.19
C TRP A 154 -11.73 1.72 -18.44
N VAL A 155 -12.78 2.53 -18.55
CA VAL A 155 -14.15 2.09 -18.88
C VAL A 155 -14.31 1.79 -20.39
N SER A 156 -13.38 2.25 -21.23
CA SER A 156 -13.55 2.31 -22.69
C SER A 156 -12.42 1.64 -23.46
N PHE A 157 -12.07 0.39 -23.12
CA PHE A 157 -11.29 -0.47 -24.01
C PHE A 157 -12.18 -1.31 -24.95
N GLU A 158 -13.45 -0.91 -25.14
CA GLU A 158 -14.29 -1.42 -26.23
C GLU A 158 -13.70 -0.98 -27.58
N LYS A 159 -13.18 -1.96 -28.31
CA LYS A 159 -13.01 -1.93 -29.76
C LYS A 159 -13.77 -3.11 -30.35
#